data_AF-A0A087TCI1-F1
#
_entry.id   AF-A0A087TCI1-F1
#
_cell.length_a   1.000
_cell.length_b   1.000
_cell.length_c   1.000
_cell.angle_alpha   90.00
_cell.angle_beta   90.00
_cell.angle_gamma   90.00
#
_symmetry.space_group_name_H-M   'P 1'
#
loop_
_entity.id
_entity.type
_entity.pdbx_description
1 polymer ?
#
loop_
_entity_poly.entity_id
_entity_poly.type
_entity_poly.pdbx_seq_one_letter_code
_entity_poly.pdbx_strand_id
1 'polypeptide(L)'
;MSAKGVISRELHESIRHILGRNVKISLKCAVRMETKPDKTENRVLAFSACRLFILTAKVPTKIEHTFHYLDIHSIESKKNNQLILSVENRAFTFYSIDPDSEDVNHMISQLGTAIKSIFPQ
;
A
#
# COMPACT_ATOMS: atom_id res chain seq x y z
N MET A 1 -10.14 15.57 8.07
CA MET A 1 -9.32 16.00 6.92
C MET A 1 -8.19 14.99 6.79
N SER A 2 -8.26 14.08 5.83
CA SER A 2 -7.33 12.94 5.74
C SER A 2 -6.00 13.39 5.12
N ALA A 3 -4.94 13.28 5.92
CA ALA A 3 -3.57 13.57 5.52
C ALA A 3 -3.11 12.53 4.49
N LYS A 4 -3.42 12.76 3.22
CA LYS A 4 -2.60 12.20 2.13
C LYS A 4 -1.17 12.65 2.42
N GLY A 5 -0.33 11.78 2.99
CA GLY A 5 1.11 12.00 3.02
C GLY A 5 1.53 12.43 1.61
N VAL A 6 1.97 13.69 1.46
CA VAL A 6 1.95 14.38 0.16
C VAL A 6 2.91 13.68 -0.80
N ILE A 7 2.37 12.82 -1.65
CA ILE A 7 3.11 12.21 -2.76
C ILE A 7 3.37 13.35 -3.76
N SER A 8 4.64 13.69 -3.96
CA SER A 8 5.01 14.75 -4.89
C SER A 8 4.53 14.44 -6.31
N ARG A 9 4.32 15.48 -7.12
CA ARG A 9 3.90 15.33 -8.52
C ARG A 9 4.89 14.47 -9.32
N GLU A 10 6.18 14.65 -9.09
CA GLU A 10 7.24 13.86 -9.75
C GLU A 10 7.15 12.39 -9.37
N LEU A 11 6.95 12.08 -8.08
CA LEU A 11 6.80 10.71 -7.62
C LEU A 11 5.51 10.09 -8.18
N HIS A 12 4.42 10.86 -8.24
CA HIS A 12 3.16 10.42 -8.87
C HIS A 12 3.35 10.04 -10.33
N GLU A 13 4.02 10.87 -11.12
CA GLU A 13 4.29 10.58 -12.54
C GLU A 13 5.23 9.38 -12.69
N SER A 14 6.24 9.25 -11.83
CA SER A 14 7.14 8.09 -11.83
C SER A 14 6.39 6.79 -11.53
N ILE A 15 5.43 6.80 -10.60
CA ILE A 15 4.57 5.64 -10.30
C ILE A 15 3.68 5.30 -11.51
N ARG A 16 3.08 6.32 -12.14
CA ARG A 16 2.24 6.11 -13.34
C ARG A 16 3.05 5.56 -14.51
N HIS A 17 4.29 5.98 -14.65
CA HIS A 17 5.20 5.50 -15.68
C HIS A 17 5.52 4.01 -15.48
N ILE A 18 5.90 3.59 -14.27
CA ILE A 18 6.30 2.19 -14.01
C ILE A 18 5.12 1.22 -13.95
N LEU A 19 3.95 1.65 -13.45
CA LEU A 19 2.75 0.79 -13.40
C LEU A 19 2.01 0.73 -14.75
N GLY A 20 2.32 1.64 -15.68
CA GLY A 20 1.64 1.77 -16.95
C GLY A 20 0.38 2.63 -16.87
N ARG A 21 0.14 3.45 -17.90
CA ARG A 21 -0.92 4.46 -17.92
C ARG A 21 -2.34 3.91 -17.85
N ASN A 22 -2.53 2.63 -18.20
CA ASN A 22 -3.83 1.96 -18.25
C ASN A 22 -4.19 1.28 -16.92
N VAL A 23 -3.25 1.16 -15.97
CA VAL A 23 -3.55 0.59 -14.67
C VAL A 23 -4.25 1.64 -13.82
N LYS A 24 -5.53 1.38 -13.53
CA LYS A 24 -6.33 2.23 -12.64
C LYS A 24 -5.89 1.99 -11.19
N ILE A 25 -5.39 3.06 -10.55
CA ILE A 25 -4.97 3.05 -9.14
C ILE A 25 -6.06 3.69 -8.30
N SER A 26 -6.67 2.92 -7.39
CA SER A 26 -7.76 3.38 -6.52
C SER A 26 -7.24 4.18 -5.32
N LEU A 27 -6.11 3.79 -4.76
CA LEU A 27 -5.47 4.45 -3.63
C LEU A 27 -3.95 4.47 -3.80
N LYS A 28 -3.33 5.59 -3.41
CA LYS A 28 -1.88 5.71 -3.22
C LYS A 28 -1.61 6.34 -1.87
N CYS A 29 -0.76 5.72 -1.06
CA CYS A 29 -0.37 6.26 0.24
C CYS A 29 1.13 6.06 0.46
N ALA A 30 1.77 7.08 1.04
CA ALA A 30 3.09 6.93 1.60
C ALA A 30 2.99 6.21 2.95
N VAL A 31 3.90 5.28 3.23
CA VAL A 31 3.94 4.50 4.47
C VAL A 31 5.39 4.28 4.90
N ARG A 32 5.57 3.94 6.17
CA ARG A 32 6.82 3.36 6.67
C ARG A 32 6.68 1.84 6.67
N MET A 33 7.49 1.14 5.88
CA MET A 33 7.51 -0.33 5.86
C MET A 33 8.62 -0.85 6.77
N GLU A 34 8.31 -1.84 7.60
CA GLU A 34 9.31 -2.54 8.41
C GLU A 34 10.22 -3.39 7.53
N THR A 35 11.53 -3.26 7.71
CA THR A 35 12.55 -4.00 6.94
C THR A 35 13.32 -4.99 7.82
N LYS A 36 13.51 -4.62 9.09
CA LYS A 36 14.11 -5.39 10.18
C LYS A 36 13.46 -4.93 11.48
N PRO A 37 13.59 -5.68 12.58
CA PRO A 37 13.13 -5.21 13.89
C PRO A 37 13.62 -3.78 14.17
N ASP A 38 12.70 -2.91 14.56
CA ASP A 38 12.93 -1.49 14.86
C ASP A 38 13.45 -0.61 13.71
N LYS A 39 13.55 -1.15 12.48
CA LYS A 39 13.98 -0.40 11.30
C LYS A 39 12.88 -0.32 10.25
N THR A 40 12.44 0.90 9.98
CA THR A 40 11.48 1.19 8.92
C THR A 40 12.09 2.00 7.79
N GLU A 41 11.53 1.87 6.59
CA GLU A 41 11.88 2.70 5.44
C GLU A 41 10.63 3.24 4.75
N ASN A 42 10.73 4.44 4.17
CA ASN A 42 9.62 5.05 3.45
C ASN A 42 9.35 4.31 2.15
N ARG A 43 8.08 3.97 1.92
CA ARG A 43 7.55 3.31 0.74
C ARG A 43 6.26 3.96 0.29
N VAL A 44 5.85 3.63 -0.93
CA VAL A 44 4.54 3.98 -1.45
C VAL A 44 3.78 2.70 -1.72
N LEU A 45 2.57 2.61 -1.20
CA LEU A 45 1.61 1.58 -1.58
C LEU A 45 0.72 2.13 -2.68
N ALA A 46 0.56 1.36 -3.75
CA ALA A 46 -0.38 1.65 -4.82
C ALA A 46 -1.36 0.49 -4.97
N PHE A 47 -2.64 0.75 -4.74
CA PHE A 47 -3.73 -0.22 -4.81
C PHE A 47 -4.38 -0.15 -6.18
N SER A 48 -4.44 -1.27 -6.89
CA SER A 48 -5.17 -1.40 -8.15
C SER A 48 -6.45 -2.22 -7.96
N ALA A 49 -7.12 -2.62 -9.04
CA ALA A 49 -8.33 -3.44 -8.97
C ALA A 49 -8.08 -4.82 -8.34
N CYS A 50 -6.90 -5.41 -8.53
CA CYS A 50 -6.61 -6.78 -8.07
C CYS A 50 -5.21 -7.00 -7.49
N ARG A 51 -4.35 -5.97 -7.51
CA ARG A 51 -2.95 -6.06 -7.05
C ARG A 51 -2.57 -4.89 -6.16
N LEU A 52 -1.73 -5.20 -5.16
CA LEU A 52 -0.97 -4.22 -4.39
C LEU A 52 0.44 -4.10 -4.98
N PHE A 53 0.93 -2.88 -5.11
CA PHE A 53 2.32 -2.59 -5.45
C PHE A 53 2.99 -1.86 -4.29
N ILE A 54 4.17 -2.34 -3.90
CA ILE A 54 5.05 -1.67 -2.93
C ILE A 54 6.20 -1.05 -3.73
N LEU A 55 6.31 0.28 -3.68
CA LEU A 55 7.31 1.03 -4.43
C LEU A 55 8.23 1.83 -3.52
N THR A 56 9.45 2.09 -3.98
CA THR A 56 10.38 3.00 -3.31
C THR A 56 9.83 4.43 -3.30
N ALA A 57 9.92 5.14 -2.17
CA ALA A 57 9.56 6.55 -2.08
C ALA A 57 10.69 7.47 -2.61
N LYS A 58 11.18 7.22 -3.82
CA LYS A 58 12.27 7.96 -4.51
C LYS A 58 11.93 8.12 -5.99
N VAL A 59 12.57 9.08 -6.67
CA VAL A 59 12.46 9.30 -8.12
C VAL A 59 13.81 8.96 -8.77
N PRO A 60 13.87 8.07 -9.79
CA PRO A 60 12.76 7.25 -10.28
C PRO A 60 12.33 6.20 -9.25
N THR A 61 11.03 5.93 -9.18
CA THR A 61 10.48 4.91 -8.30
C THR A 61 10.70 3.52 -8.89
N LYS A 62 10.84 2.51 -8.02
CA LYS A 62 10.98 1.10 -8.39
C LYS A 62 9.94 0.28 -7.65
N ILE A 63 9.39 -0.73 -8.34
CA ILE A 63 8.55 -1.76 -7.70
C ILE A 63 9.48 -2.71 -6.94
N GLU A 64 9.30 -2.80 -5.64
CA GLU A 64 10.03 -3.78 -4.81
C GLU A 64 9.25 -5.08 -4.68
N HIS A 65 7.93 -4.97 -4.47
CA HIS A 65 7.05 -6.10 -4.31
C HIS A 65 5.71 -5.86 -5.02
N THR A 66 5.14 -6.94 -5.52
CA THR A 66 3.79 -6.96 -6.08
C THR A 66 3.15 -8.30 -5.75
N PHE A 67 1.88 -8.27 -5.38
CA PHE A 67 1.11 -9.48 -5.12
C PHE A 67 -0.36 -9.24 -5.45
N HIS A 68 -1.05 -10.32 -5.81
CA HIS A 68 -2.48 -10.32 -6.05
C HIS A 68 -3.21 -10.30 -4.70
N TYR A 69 -4.39 -9.69 -4.64
CA TYR A 69 -5.15 -9.65 -3.37
C TYR A 69 -5.57 -11.05 -2.89
N LEU A 70 -5.60 -12.04 -3.78
CA LEU A 70 -5.88 -13.44 -3.44
C LEU A 70 -4.70 -14.17 -2.79
N ASP A 71 -3.50 -13.62 -2.89
CA ASP A 71 -2.30 -14.19 -2.25
C ASP A 71 -2.21 -13.75 -0.77
N ILE A 72 -3.09 -12.84 -0.34
CA ILE A 72 -3.16 -12.35 1.04
C ILE A 72 -3.90 -13.38 1.90
N HIS A 73 -3.21 -13.94 2.88
CA HIS A 73 -3.75 -14.91 3.84
C HIS A 73 -4.30 -14.26 5.10
N SER A 74 -3.71 -13.16 5.57
CA SER A 74 -4.24 -12.39 6.71
C SER A 74 -4.05 -10.89 6.52
N ILE A 75 -5.00 -10.13 7.06
CA ILE A 75 -4.96 -8.68 7.21
C ILE A 75 -5.15 -8.40 8.70
N GLU A 76 -4.14 -7.81 9.34
CA GLU A 76 -4.15 -7.55 10.78
C GLU A 76 -3.78 -6.09 11.07
N SER A 77 -4.30 -5.56 12.18
CA SER A 77 -3.93 -4.26 12.71
C SER A 77 -3.93 -4.34 14.23
N LYS A 78 -2.74 -4.30 14.86
CA LYS A 78 -2.59 -4.38 16.32
C LYS A 78 -2.52 -2.99 16.97
N LYS A 79 -2.32 -1.95 16.17
CA LYS A 79 -2.23 -0.54 16.54
C LYS A 79 -2.92 0.28 15.46
N ASN A 80 -3.54 1.40 15.82
CA ASN A 80 -4.31 2.25 14.89
C ASN A 80 -3.52 2.62 13.63
N ASN A 81 -2.21 2.83 13.78
CA ASN A 81 -1.31 3.25 12.72
C ASN A 81 -0.59 2.10 12.01
N GLN A 82 -0.97 0.84 12.25
CA GLN A 82 -0.27 -0.34 11.74
C GLN A 82 -1.18 -1.23 10.87
N LEU A 83 -0.66 -1.63 9.72
CA LEU A 83 -1.23 -2.66 8.84
C LEU A 83 -0.22 -3.80 8.68
N ILE A 84 -0.64 -5.03 8.93
CA ILE A 84 0.15 -6.24 8.69
C ILE A 84 -0.56 -7.06 7.63
N LEU A 85 0.14 -7.38 6.54
CA LEU A 85 -0.34 -8.28 5.50
C LEU A 85 0.51 -9.54 5.49
N SER A 86 -0.10 -10.69 5.73
CA SER A 86 0.55 -11.98 5.49
C SER A 86 0.26 -12.42 4.07
N VAL A 87 1.30 -12.49 3.25
CA VAL A 87 1.22 -12.86 1.84
C VAL A 87 2.12 -14.05 1.63
N GLU A 88 1.56 -15.17 1.17
CA GLU A 88 2.26 -16.45 1.10
C GLU A 88 2.96 -16.78 2.43
N ASN A 89 4.30 -16.83 2.44
CA ASN A 89 5.12 -17.14 3.61
C ASN A 89 5.82 -15.92 4.23
N ARG A 90 5.37 -14.69 3.92
CA ARG A 90 6.00 -13.46 4.40
C ARG A 90 4.98 -12.48 4.97
N ALA A 91 5.30 -11.94 6.14
CA ALA A 91 4.58 -10.81 6.72
C ALA A 91 5.17 -9.48 6.26
N PHE A 92 4.32 -8.55 5.85
CA PHE A 92 4.65 -7.17 5.56
C PHE A 92 3.98 -6.25 6.57
N THR A 93 4.78 -5.53 7.35
CA THR A 93 4.29 -4.55 8.31
C THR A 93 4.46 -3.14 7.77
N PHE A 94 3.37 -2.39 7.73
CA PHE A 94 3.32 -1.00 7.32
C PHE A 94 2.80 -0.14 8.46
N TYR A 95 3.34 1.06 8.55
CA TYR A 95 2.86 2.09 9.45
C TYR A 95 2.47 3.33 8.66
N SER A 96 1.37 3.98 9.01
CA SER A 96 1.04 5.29 8.46
C SER A 96 2.15 6.30 8.79
N ILE A 97 2.28 7.33 7.95
CA ILE A 97 3.23 8.42 8.19
C ILE A 97 2.79 9.20 9.43
N ASP A 98 1.50 9.56 9.46
CA ASP A 98 0.85 10.19 10.61
C ASP A 98 0.17 9.10 11.48
N PRO A 99 0.63 8.86 12.72
CA PRO A 99 0.07 7.85 13.61
C PRO A 99 -1.41 8.04 13.95
N ASP A 100 -1.91 9.28 13.91
CA ASP A 100 -3.29 9.61 14.26
C ASP A 100 -4.22 9.69 13.03
N SER A 101 -3.71 9.30 11.85
CA SER A 101 -4.47 9.30 10.61
C SER A 101 -5.33 8.04 10.42
N GLU A 102 -6.42 8.21 9.68
CA GLU A 102 -7.31 7.13 9.23
C GLU A 102 -6.76 6.33 8.04
N ASP A 103 -5.48 6.53 7.67
CA ASP A 103 -4.89 5.93 6.46
C ASP A 103 -4.92 4.41 6.48
N VAL A 104 -4.69 3.80 7.64
CA VAL A 104 -4.77 2.33 7.80
C VAL A 104 -6.19 1.83 7.54
N ASN A 105 -7.19 2.50 8.11
CA ASN A 105 -8.61 2.15 7.90
C ASN A 105 -9.01 2.31 6.42
N HIS A 106 -8.52 3.35 5.75
CA HIS A 106 -8.71 3.50 4.30
C HIS A 106 -8.02 2.36 3.51
N MET A 107 -6.79 1.97 3.87
CA MET A 107 -6.09 0.86 3.21
C MET A 107 -6.85 -0.46 3.34
N ILE A 108 -7.31 -0.79 4.55
CA ILE A 108 -8.09 -2.01 4.82
C ILE A 108 -9.42 -1.97 4.05
N SER A 109 -10.10 -0.82 4.07
CA SER A 109 -11.37 -0.64 3.34
C SER A 109 -11.18 -0.83 1.84
N GLN A 110 -10.11 -0.28 1.26
CA GLN A 110 -9.81 -0.45 -0.17
C GLN A 110 -9.52 -1.91 -0.54
N LEU A 111 -8.78 -2.65 0.29
CA LEU A 111 -8.58 -4.09 0.09
C LEU A 111 -9.92 -4.83 0.12
N GLY A 112 -10.76 -4.57 1.12
CA GLY A 112 -12.09 -5.18 1.25
C GLY A 112 -12.99 -4.89 0.05
N THR A 113 -13.04 -3.63 -0.41
CA THR A 113 -13.80 -3.24 -1.61
C THR A 113 -13.27 -3.93 -2.86
N ALA A 114 -11.95 -4.01 -3.03
CA ALA A 114 -11.36 -4.63 -4.21
C ALA A 114 -11.63 -6.14 -4.24
N ILE A 115 -11.49 -6.85 -3.12
CA ILE A 115 -11.80 -8.29 -3.04
C ILE A 115 -13.26 -8.56 -3.37
N LYS A 116 -14.19 -7.76 -2.81
CA LYS A 116 -15.63 -7.83 -3.15
C LYS A 116 -15.91 -7.56 -4.64
N SER A 117 -15.10 -6.72 -5.28
CA SER A 117 -15.24 -6.45 -6.71
C SER A 117 -14.71 -7.58 -7.59
N ILE A 118 -13.76 -8.38 -7.09
CA ILE A 118 -13.22 -9.54 -7.82
C ILE A 118 -14.20 -10.72 -7.76
N PHE A 119 -14.87 -10.91 -6.62
CA PHE A 119 -15.88 -11.94 -6.43
C PHE A 119 -17.28 -11.30 -6.35
N PRO A 120 -18.02 -11.22 -7.46
CA PRO A 120 -19.43 -10.84 -7.39
C PRO A 120 -20.19 -11.85 -6.51
N GLN A 121 -21.03 -11.32 -5.61
CA GLN A 121 -21.94 -12.11 -4.77
C GLN A 121 -23.10 -12.69 -5.58
#